data_AF-A0A401TRM0-F1
#
_entry.id   AF-A0A401TRM0-F1
#
_cell.length_a   1.000
_cell.length_b   1.000
_cell.length_c   1.000
_cell.angle_alpha   90.00
_cell.angle_beta   90.00
_cell.angle_gamma   90.00
#
_symmetry.space_group_name_H-M   'P 1'
#
loop_
_entity.id
_entity.type
_entity.pdbx_description
1 polymer ?
#
loop_
_entity_poly.entity_id
_entity_poly.type
_entity_poly.pdbx_seq_one_letter_code
_entity_poly.pdbx_strand_id
1 'polypeptide(L)'
;IKVASNWVVQGAARWDLEANKINQYALGAGYVDDCFVLAANYVTSYTYQAGSQPPVLSHAFMFQIGLRTIAQTSTTSSSAGMQ
;
A
#
# COMPACT_ATOMS: atom_id res chain seq x y z
N ILE A 1 -12.70 -5.78 -1.56
CA ILE A 1 -13.99 -6.09 -0.89
C ILE A 1 -14.78 -4.80 -0.70
N LYS A 2 -16.08 -4.75 -1.04
CA LYS A 2 -16.93 -3.60 -0.70
C LYS A 2 -17.40 -3.78 0.74
N VAL A 3 -17.10 -2.82 1.61
CA VAL A 3 -17.47 -2.87 3.03
C VAL A 3 -18.71 -2.02 3.32
N ALA A 4 -18.99 -1.03 2.48
CA ALA A 4 -20.24 -0.27 2.45
C ALA A 4 -20.51 0.20 1.00
N SER A 5 -21.62 0.90 0.76
CA SER A 5 -22.03 1.35 -0.59
C SER A 5 -20.91 2.03 -1.37
N ASN A 6 -20.17 2.90 -0.68
CA ASN A 6 -19.15 3.77 -1.27
C ASN A 6 -17.73 3.43 -0.79
N TRP A 7 -17.58 2.47 0.13
CA TRP A 7 -16.29 2.09 0.71
C TRP A 7 -15.79 0.76 0.18
N VAL A 8 -14.56 0.76 -0.31
CA VAL A 8 -13.83 -0.41 -0.78
C VAL A 8 -12.58 -0.57 0.06
N VAL A 9 -12.31 -1.79 0.50
CA VAL A 9 -11.05 -2.15 1.16
C VAL A 9 -10.36 -3.22 0.33
N GLN A 10 -9.04 -3.18 0.27
CA GLN A 10 -8.22 -4.18 -0.37
C GLN A 10 -7.04 -4.52 0.54
N GLY A 11 -6.62 -5.78 0.48
CA GLY A 11 -5.45 -6.26 1.18
C GLY A 11 -4.71 -7.25 0.30
N ALA A 12 -3.39 -7.20 0.33
CA ALA A 12 -2.53 -8.17 -0.32
C ALA A 12 -1.39 -8.53 0.63
N ALA A 13 -0.98 -9.79 0.62
CA ALA A 13 0.19 -10.25 1.33
C ALA A 13 0.99 -11.17 0.40
N ARG A 14 2.31 -11.02 0.42
CA ARG A 14 3.24 -11.86 -0.32
C ARG A 14 4.09 -12.64 0.68
N TRP A 15 3.96 -13.96 0.61
CA TRP A 15 4.74 -14.89 1.42
C TRP A 15 5.83 -15.53 0.56
N ASP A 16 7.02 -15.69 1.13
CA ASP A 16 8.13 -16.42 0.53
C ASP A 16 8.21 -17.81 1.14
N LEU A 17 8.06 -18.82 0.29
CA LEU A 17 8.00 -20.23 0.69
C LEU A 17 9.38 -20.77 1.09
N GLU A 18 10.46 -20.22 0.51
CA GLU A 18 11.83 -20.67 0.77
C GLU A 18 12.33 -20.10 2.10
N ALA A 19 12.14 -18.79 2.31
CA ALA A 19 12.53 -18.11 3.54
C ALA A 19 11.53 -18.28 4.69
N ASN A 20 10.35 -18.85 4.41
CA ASN A 20 9.20 -19.00 5.30
C ASN A 20 8.82 -17.70 6.05
N LYS A 21 8.78 -16.58 5.32
CA LYS A 21 8.53 -15.23 5.87
C LYS A 21 7.63 -14.39 4.95
N ILE A 22 7.00 -13.35 5.51
CA ILE A 22 6.26 -12.35 4.74
C ILE A 22 7.24 -11.38 4.10
N ASN A 23 7.28 -11.34 2.76
CA ASN A 23 8.10 -10.38 2.03
C ASN A 23 7.39 -9.04 1.87
N GLN A 24 6.06 -9.02 1.86
CA GLN A 24 5.31 -7.77 1.68
C GLN A 24 3.89 -7.92 2.19
N TYR A 25 3.34 -6.84 2.71
CA TYR A 25 1.89 -6.69 2.83
C TYR A 25 1.47 -5.29 2.40
N ALA A 26 0.29 -5.21 1.80
CA ALA A 26 -0.32 -3.99 1.33
C ALA A 26 -1.76 -3.92 1.83
N LEU A 27 -2.16 -2.75 2.29
CA LEU A 27 -3.49 -2.43 2.77
C LEU A 27 -3.96 -1.22 1.97
N GLY A 28 -5.19 -1.24 1.48
CA GLY A 28 -5.76 -0.12 0.76
C GLY A 28 -7.21 0.09 1.15
N ALA A 29 -7.62 1.34 1.20
CA ALA A 29 -9.01 1.74 1.35
C ALA A 29 -9.34 2.83 0.34
N GLY A 30 -10.53 2.77 -0.22
CA GLY A 30 -11.04 3.73 -1.17
C GLY A 30 -12.47 4.12 -0.85
N TYR A 31 -12.78 5.39 -1.07
CA TYR A 31 -14.12 5.93 -1.05
C TYR A 31 -14.47 6.46 -2.45
N VAL A 32 -15.61 6.04 -2.98
CA VAL A 32 -16.08 6.45 -4.32
C VAL A 32 -17.44 7.11 -4.17
N ASP A 33 -17.50 8.41 -4.46
CA ASP A 33 -18.73 9.22 -4.45
C ASP A 33 -19.28 9.41 -5.87
N ASP A 34 -20.07 10.47 -6.12
CA ASP A 34 -20.50 11.01 -7.42
C ASP A 34 -19.59 12.14 -7.92
N CYS A 35 -18.95 12.90 -7.01
CA CYS A 35 -18.09 14.04 -7.40
C CYS A 35 -16.60 13.76 -7.24
N PHE A 36 -16.22 12.88 -6.31
CA PHE A 36 -14.82 12.61 -6.01
C PHE A 36 -14.56 11.15 -5.64
N VAL A 37 -13.30 10.78 -5.70
CA VAL A 37 -12.74 9.49 -5.28
C VAL A 37 -11.59 9.78 -4.33
N LEU A 38 -11.54 9.06 -3.23
CA LEU A 38 -10.41 9.05 -2.31
C LEU A 38 -9.82 7.65 -2.29
N ALA A 39 -8.49 7.55 -2.27
CA ALA A 39 -7.80 6.29 -2.06
C ALA A 39 -6.59 6.49 -1.15
N ALA A 40 -6.46 5.62 -0.16
CA ALA A 40 -5.30 5.53 0.70
C ALA A 40 -4.74 4.12 0.58
N ASN A 41 -3.44 4.01 0.31
CA ASN A 41 -2.73 2.75 0.24
C ASN A 41 -1.50 2.81 1.14
N TYR A 42 -1.27 1.73 1.86
CA TYR A 42 -0.11 1.52 2.70
C TYR A 42 0.53 0.20 2.32
N VAL A 43 1.83 0.25 2.00
CA VAL A 43 2.60 -0.91 1.59
C VAL A 43 3.82 -1.01 2.48
N THR A 44 4.02 -2.18 3.07
CA THR A 44 5.23 -2.53 3.80
C THR A 44 5.93 -3.68 3.10
N SER A 45 7.20 -3.48 2.78
CA SER A 45 8.03 -4.44 2.07
C SER A 45 9.25 -4.81 2.91
N TYR A 46 9.47 -6.11 3.07
CA TYR A 46 10.66 -6.69 3.68
C TYR A 46 11.54 -7.26 2.57
N THR A 47 12.75 -6.74 2.45
CA THR A 47 13.73 -7.25 1.50
C THR A 47 14.72 -8.13 2.24
N TYR A 48 14.52 -9.45 2.15
CA TYR A 48 15.44 -10.46 2.66
C TYR A 48 16.53 -10.69 1.61
N GLN A 49 17.70 -10.08 1.80
CA GLN A 49 18.86 -10.36 0.94
C GLN A 49 19.50 -11.69 1.36
N ALA A 50 19.95 -12.49 0.39
CA ALA A 50 20.68 -13.71 0.68
C ALA A 50 22.07 -13.37 1.26
N GLY A 51 22.28 -13.59 2.56
CA GLY A 51 23.52 -13.29 3.27
C GLY A 51 23.32 -12.91 4.74
N SER A 52 24.38 -12.48 5.42
CA SER A 52 24.39 -12.07 6.84
C SER A 52 23.95 -10.61 7.08
N GLN A 53 23.25 -9.99 6.12
CA GLN A 53 22.75 -8.63 6.22
C GLN A 53 21.34 -8.62 6.82
N PRO A 54 21.04 -7.70 7.75
CA PRO A 54 19.69 -7.58 8.31
C PRO A 54 18.67 -7.21 7.22
N PRO A 55 17.42 -7.68 7.32
CA PRO A 55 16.37 -7.36 6.33
C PRO A 55 16.08 -5.86 6.28
N VAL A 56 16.01 -5.30 5.07
CA VAL A 56 15.64 -3.89 4.89
C VAL A 56 14.12 -3.76 4.89
N LEU A 57 13.62 -2.89 5.77
CA LEU A 57 12.19 -2.61 5.92
C LEU A 57 11.83 -1.29 5.23
N SER A 58 10.95 -1.35 4.24
CA SER A 58 10.44 -0.18 3.53
C SER A 58 8.97 0.02 3.77
N HIS A 59 8.58 1.26 4.04
CA HIS A 59 7.20 1.71 4.20
C HIS A 59 6.87 2.72 3.10
N ALA A 60 5.74 2.51 2.43
CA ALA A 60 5.21 3.45 1.45
C ALA A 60 3.75 3.76 1.76
N PHE A 61 3.46 5.04 1.88
CA PHE A 61 2.12 5.59 2.05
C PHE A 61 1.76 6.36 0.79
N MET A 62 0.58 6.10 0.26
CA MET A 62 0.04 6.79 -0.89
C MET A 62 -1.36 7.29 -0.57
N PHE A 63 -1.59 8.57 -0.80
CA PHE A 63 -2.91 9.17 -0.73
C PHE A 63 -3.26 9.78 -2.07
N GLN A 64 -4.49 9.55 -2.53
CA GLN A 64 -4.97 10.00 -3.82
C GLN A 64 -6.37 10.61 -3.66
N ILE A 65 -6.57 11.75 -4.32
CA ILE A 65 -7.86 12.40 -4.45
C ILE A 65 -8.13 12.68 -5.93
N GLY A 66 -9.21 12.12 -6.45
CA GLY A 66 -9.68 12.33 -7.81
C GLY A 66 -10.98 13.10 -7.81
N LEU A 67 -11.05 14.26 -8.47
CA LEU A 67 -12.33 14.92 -8.76
C LEU A 67 -12.76 14.47 -10.16
N ARG A 68 -13.99 13.95 -10.31
CA ARG A 68 -14.47 13.38 -11.58
C ARG A 68 -14.55 14.38 -12.74
N THR A 69 -14.47 15.68 -12.46
CA THR A 69 -14.63 16.77 -13.44
C THR A 69 -13.43 17.70 -13.58
N ILE A 70 -12.40 17.61 -12.74
CA ILE A 70 -11.29 18.58 -12.73
C ILE A 70 -9.94 17.90 -12.96
N ALA A 71 -9.46 17.11 -12.00
CA ALA A 71 -8.20 16.38 -12.10
C ALA A 71 -8.06 15.39 -10.94
N GLN A 72 -7.08 14.49 -11.04
CA GLN A 72 -6.66 13.61 -9.96
C GLN A 72 -5.27 14.01 -9.45
N THR A 73 -5.17 14.18 -8.13
CA THR A 73 -3.94 14.53 -7.42
C THR A 73 -3.55 13.37 -6.51
N SER A 74 -2.26 13.05 -6.47
CA SER A 74 -1.73 11.99 -5.60
C SER A 74 -0.46 12.43 -4.90
N THR A 75 -0.34 12.08 -3.63
CA THR A 75 0.87 12.24 -2.83
C THR A 75 1.38 10.88 -2.40
N THR A 76 2.68 10.67 -2.55
CA THR A 76 3.36 9.44 -2.14
C THR A 76 4.49 9.80 -1.20
N SER A 77 4.60 9.09 -0.09
CA SER A 77 5.72 9.20 0.84
C SER A 77 6.24 7.80 1.12
N SER A 78 7.51 7.56 0.79
CA SER A 78 8.18 6.29 1.02
C SER A 78 9.42 6.49 1.86
N SER A 79 9.54 5.74 2.95
CA SER A 79 10.76 5.65 3.75
C SER A 79 11.31 4.21 3.67
N ALA A 80 12.54 4.09 3.19
CA ALA A 80 13.31 2.86 3.31
C ALA A 80 14.13 2.96 4.59
N GLY A 81 13.78 2.17 5.59
CA GLY A 81 14.56 2.05 6.82
C GLY A 81 15.83 1.27 6.53
N MET A 82 16.96 1.96 6.53
CA MET A 82 18.29 1.34 6.57
C MET A 82 18.55 0.94 8.03
N GLN A 83 18.72 -0.36 8.31
CA GLN A 83 19.15 -0.87 9.62
C GLN A 83 20.47 -1.59 9.47
#